data_AF-A0AAV2AHS5-F1
#
_entry.id   AF-A0AAV2AHS5-F1
#
_cell.length_a   1.000
_cell.length_b   1.000
_cell.length_c   1.000
_cell.angle_alpha   90.00
_cell.angle_beta   90.00
_cell.angle_gamma   90.00
#
_symmetry.space_group_name_H-M   'P 1'
#
loop_
_entity.id
_entity.type
_entity.pdbx_description
1 polymer ?
#
loop_
_entity_poly.entity_id
_entity_poly.type
_entity_poly.pdbx_seq_one_letter_code
_entity_poly.pdbx_strand_id
1 'polypeptide(L)'
;MCHENLTLSFEPHMNFIIGQNGSGKSAILTAIILALGGKSSSTDRFSNIKGFVKSGKNKAKVEVVLRNGGEGAYKQEVYGEKIVVVREFNKEGTSNYKIKSESG
;
A
#
# COMPACT_ATOMS: atom_id res chain seq x y z
N MET A 1 -3.58 -2.85 -12.46
CA MET A 1 -2.54 -1.86 -12.07
C MET A 1 -1.36 -1.87 -13.04
N CYS A 2 -0.59 -0.78 -13.11
CA CYS A 2 0.45 -0.55 -14.13
C CYS A 2 1.83 -1.11 -13.75
N HIS A 3 2.15 -1.17 -12.46
CA HIS A 3 3.45 -1.63 -11.96
C HIS A 3 3.45 -3.15 -11.73
N GLU A 4 4.54 -3.80 -12.11
CA GLU A 4 4.78 -5.21 -11.77
C GLU A 4 5.53 -5.34 -10.45
N ASN A 5 6.55 -4.50 -10.26
CA ASN A 5 7.23 -4.27 -9.00
C ASN A 5 7.58 -2.77 -8.94
N LEU A 6 7.25 -2.11 -7.83
CA LEU A 6 7.57 -0.71 -7.58
C LEU A 6 7.82 -0.54 -6.08
N THR A 7 9.02 -0.11 -5.73
CA THR A 7 9.40 0.27 -4.38
C THR A 7 9.70 1.76 -4.36
N LEU A 8 9.15 2.47 -3.37
CA LEU A 8 9.36 3.90 -3.18
C LEU A 8 9.77 4.14 -1.73
N SER A 9 10.81 4.95 -1.55
CA SER A 9 11.21 5.46 -0.25
C SER A 9 10.69 6.88 -0.12
N PHE A 10 9.89 7.12 0.92
CA PHE A 10 9.43 8.46 1.26
C PHE A 10 10.32 9.04 2.36
N GLU A 11 10.63 10.33 2.22
CA GLU A 11 11.33 11.09 3.25
C GLU A 11 10.33 11.59 4.32
N PRO A 12 10.80 11.92 5.52
CA PRO A 12 9.95 12.55 6.52
C PRO A 12 9.29 13.85 6.02
N HIS A 13 8.10 14.12 6.55
CA HIS A 13 7.32 15.35 6.32
C HIS A 13 6.69 15.52 4.93
N MET A 14 7.48 15.81 3.89
CA MET A 14 6.93 16.24 2.60
C MET A 14 7.58 15.50 1.44
N ASN A 15 6.74 14.97 0.55
CA ASN A 15 7.16 14.22 -0.63
C ASN A 15 6.36 14.68 -1.84
N PHE A 16 7.04 14.86 -2.97
CA PHE A 16 6.43 15.25 -4.24
C PHE A 16 6.51 14.11 -5.25
N ILE A 17 5.36 13.68 -5.78
CA ILE A 17 5.28 12.66 -6.83
C ILE A 17 4.95 13.36 -8.15
N ILE A 18 5.95 13.49 -9.02
CA ILE A 18 5.84 14.17 -10.33
C ILE A 18 5.92 13.18 -11.50
N GLY A 19 5.51 13.62 -12.69
CA GLY A 19 5.56 12.82 -13.92
C GLY A 19 4.44 13.13 -14.91
N GLN A 20 4.52 12.59 -16.12
CA GLN A 20 3.53 12.82 -17.17
C GLN A 20 2.14 12.23 -16.85
N ASN A 21 1.10 12.70 -17.52
CA ASN A 21 -0.24 12.10 -17.41
C ASN A 21 -0.21 10.65 -17.89
N GLY A 22 -0.88 9.76 -17.15
CA GLY A 22 -0.84 8.32 -17.42
C GLY A 22 0.39 7.57 -16.90
N SER A 23 1.39 8.24 -16.30
CA SER A 23 2.64 7.58 -15.83
C SER A 23 2.48 6.67 -14.60
N GLY A 24 1.29 6.62 -13.99
CA GLY A 24 1.01 5.78 -12.82
C GLY A 24 1.05 6.50 -11.47
N LYS A 25 1.17 7.83 -11.41
CA LYS A 25 1.18 8.60 -10.13
C LYS A 25 0.02 8.26 -9.19
N SER A 26 -1.23 8.33 -9.67
CA SER A 26 -2.39 7.99 -8.84
C SER A 26 -2.45 6.51 -8.47
N ALA A 27 -1.70 5.62 -9.15
CA ALA A 27 -1.59 4.23 -8.76
C ALA A 27 -0.84 4.10 -7.42
N ILE A 28 0.12 4.98 -7.12
CA ILE A 28 0.81 5.04 -5.83
C ILE A 28 -0.18 5.41 -4.72
N LEU A 29 -0.95 6.49 -4.92
CA LEU A 29 -2.00 6.90 -3.97
C LEU A 29 -3.05 5.79 -3.76
N THR A 30 -3.50 5.16 -4.86
CA THR A 30 -4.43 4.03 -4.82
C THR A 30 -3.86 2.88 -3.97
N ALA A 31 -2.58 2.55 -4.15
CA ALA A 31 -1.92 1.50 -3.38
C ALA A 31 -1.94 1.82 -1.88
N ILE A 32 -1.63 3.07 -1.50
CA ILE A 32 -1.70 3.53 -0.10
C ILE A 32 -3.12 3.39 0.47
N ILE A 33 -4.13 3.88 -0.25
CA ILE A 33 -5.54 3.78 0.17
C ILE A 33 -5.92 2.31 0.38
N LEU A 34 -5.57 1.42 -0.56
CA LEU A 34 -5.87 0.01 -0.45
C LEU A 34 -5.14 -0.64 0.73
N ALA A 35 -3.86 -0.36 0.93
CA ALA A 35 -3.08 -0.93 2.03
C ALA A 35 -3.62 -0.51 3.41
N LEU A 36 -4.16 0.70 3.54
CA LEU A 36 -4.66 1.24 4.80
C LEU A 36 -6.16 1.00 5.04
N GLY A 37 -6.78 0.03 4.36
CA GLY A 37 -8.18 -0.33 4.62
C GLY A 37 -9.22 0.48 3.85
N GLY A 38 -8.79 1.40 2.98
CA GLY A 38 -9.71 2.17 2.14
C GLY A 38 -10.53 1.29 1.21
N LYS A 39 -11.78 1.72 0.96
CA LYS A 39 -12.69 1.05 0.03
C LYS A 39 -12.16 1.22 -1.40
N SER A 40 -12.22 0.16 -2.19
CA SER A 40 -11.86 0.20 -3.61
C SER A 40 -12.60 1.31 -4.37
N SER A 41 -13.90 1.48 -4.07
CA SER A 41 -14.74 2.54 -4.63
C SER A 41 -14.26 3.96 -4.36
N SER A 42 -13.43 4.19 -3.34
CA SER A 42 -12.89 5.51 -3.00
C SER A 42 -11.66 5.91 -3.82
N THR A 43 -11.18 5.03 -4.71
CA THR A 43 -9.98 5.28 -5.53
C THR A 43 -10.30 5.84 -6.92
N ASP A 44 -11.58 6.01 -7.25
CA ASP A 44 -12.10 6.41 -8.58
C ASP A 44 -11.60 5.55 -9.75
N ARG A 45 -11.04 4.36 -9.48
CA ARG A 45 -10.48 3.45 -10.49
C ARG A 45 -11.28 2.18 -10.68
N PHE A 46 -11.43 1.39 -9.62
CA PHE A 46 -12.18 0.14 -9.66
C PHE A 46 -13.05 0.03 -8.40
N SER A 47 -14.28 -0.44 -8.55
CA SER A 47 -15.19 -0.67 -7.43
C SER A 47 -14.84 -1.93 -6.61
N ASN A 48 -14.08 -2.86 -7.18
CA ASN A 48 -13.70 -4.13 -6.56
C ASN A 48 -12.17 -4.32 -6.56
N ILE A 49 -11.65 -4.90 -5.47
CA ILE A 49 -10.22 -5.15 -5.27
C ILE A 49 -9.57 -6.00 -6.38
N LYS A 50 -10.31 -6.96 -6.98
CA LYS A 50 -9.79 -7.80 -8.07
C LYS A 50 -9.36 -6.99 -9.30
N GLY A 51 -9.97 -5.82 -9.51
CA GLY A 51 -9.61 -4.91 -10.61
C GLY A 51 -8.22 -4.30 -10.47
N PHE A 52 -7.66 -4.27 -9.25
CA PHE A 52 -6.31 -3.77 -9.03
C PHE A 52 -5.21 -4.77 -9.36
N VAL A 53 -5.53 -6.05 -9.56
CA VAL A 53 -4.53 -7.02 -10.04
C VAL A 53 -4.09 -6.62 -11.46
N LYS A 54 -2.77 -6.61 -11.70
CA LYS A 54 -2.22 -6.30 -13.04
C LYS A 54 -2.70 -7.34 -14.06
N SER A 55 -3.04 -6.89 -15.27
CA SER A 55 -3.43 -7.79 -16.35
C SER A 55 -2.34 -8.84 -16.59
N GLY A 56 -2.74 -10.09 -16.85
CA GLY A 56 -1.83 -11.23 -16.96
C GLY A 56 -1.23 -11.75 -15.65
N LYS A 57 -1.52 -11.14 -14.49
CA LYS A 57 -1.09 -11.65 -13.15
C LYS A 57 -2.28 -12.18 -12.36
N ASN A 58 -2.03 -13.04 -11.37
CA ASN A 58 -3.11 -13.64 -10.55
C ASN A 58 -3.24 -13.01 -9.16
N LYS A 59 -2.20 -12.34 -8.70
CA LYS A 59 -2.14 -11.71 -7.37
C LYS A 59 -1.46 -10.36 -7.43
N ALA A 60 -1.73 -9.54 -6.43
CA ALA A 60 -1.05 -8.30 -6.14
C ALA A 60 -0.79 -8.20 -4.63
N LYS A 61 0.29 -7.51 -4.29
CA LYS A 61 0.70 -7.21 -2.92
C LYS A 61 0.95 -5.71 -2.84
N VAL A 62 0.46 -5.08 -1.79
CA VAL A 62 0.84 -3.72 -1.43
C VAL A 62 1.38 -3.76 -0.01
N GLU A 63 2.50 -3.09 0.22
CA GLU A 63 3.15 -2.98 1.50
C GLU A 63 3.40 -1.50 1.80
N VAL A 64 2.96 -1.05 2.98
CA VAL A 64 3.17 0.31 3.48
C VAL A 64 3.87 0.20 4.82
N VAL A 65 4.98 0.93 4.95
CA VAL A 65 5.74 1.04 6.19
C VAL A 65 5.38 2.36 6.85
N LEU A 66 4.81 2.28 8.04
CA LEU A 66 4.47 3.44 8.87
C LEU A 66 5.58 3.65 9.90
N ARG A 67 5.96 4.92 10.10
CA ARG A 67 6.82 5.30 11.22
C ARG A 67 6.07 5.06 12.53
N ASN A 68 6.74 4.44 13.48
CA ASN A 68 6.22 4.13 14.81
C ASN A 68 7.22 4.51 15.92
N GLY A 69 7.89 5.64 15.74
CA GLY A 69 8.93 6.13 16.64
C GLY A 69 8.70 7.58 17.04
N GLY A 70 9.06 7.92 18.28
CA GLY A 70 8.87 9.23 18.89
C GLY A 70 7.62 9.32 19.76
N GLU A 71 7.27 10.55 20.15
CA GLU A 71 6.07 10.81 20.96
C GLU A 71 4.81 10.36 20.21
N GLY A 72 4.00 9.52 20.85
CA GLY A 72 2.79 8.96 20.25
C GLY A 72 2.99 7.67 19.45
N ALA A 73 4.15 6.99 19.57
CA ALA A 73 4.34 5.67 19.01
C ALA A 73 3.25 4.68 19.49
N TYR A 74 2.74 3.87 18.56
CA TYR A 74 1.69 2.88 18.82
C TYR A 74 2.30 1.53 19.17
N LYS A 75 2.07 1.05 20.41
CA LYS A 75 2.52 -0.27 20.89
C LYS A 75 3.96 -0.57 20.49
N GLN A 76 4.87 0.33 20.86
CA GLN A 76 6.28 0.27 20.47
C GLN A 76 6.97 -1.01 20.96
N GLU A 77 6.51 -1.57 22.08
CA GLU A 77 6.94 -2.87 22.61
C GLU A 77 6.56 -4.07 21.71
N VAL A 78 5.52 -3.93 20.88
CA VAL A 78 5.07 -4.96 19.95
C VAL A 78 5.67 -4.75 18.56
N TYR A 79 5.68 -3.50 18.08
CA TYR A 79 6.02 -3.21 16.69
C TYR A 79 7.41 -2.61 16.49
N GLY A 80 8.05 -2.06 17.53
CA GLY A 80 9.30 -1.32 17.40
C GLY A 80 9.11 0.02 16.69
N GLU A 81 10.13 0.51 15.99
CA GLU A 81 10.16 1.84 15.37
C GLU A 81 9.33 1.94 14.08
N LYS A 82 8.82 0.82 13.56
CA LYS A 82 8.07 0.76 12.30
C LYS A 82 6.94 -0.28 12.36
N ILE A 83 5.80 0.05 11.77
CA ILE A 83 4.69 -0.88 11.56
C ILE A 83 4.59 -1.15 10.07
N VAL A 84 4.65 -2.42 9.66
CA VAL A 84 4.53 -2.81 8.25
C VAL A 84 3.14 -3.39 8.01
N VAL A 85 2.35 -2.69 7.20
CA VAL A 85 1.02 -3.12 6.77
C VAL A 85 1.12 -3.74 5.39
N VAL A 86 0.79 -5.02 5.29
CA VAL A 86 0.78 -5.77 4.03
C VAL A 86 -0.65 -6.15 3.69
N ARG A 87 -1.09 -5.82 2.47
CA ARG A 87 -2.32 -6.32 1.89
C ARG A 87 -2.00 -7.17 0.66
N GLU A 88 -2.44 -8.43 0.68
CA GLU A 88 -2.32 -9.36 -0.43
C GLU A 88 -3.71 -9.69 -0.96
N PHE A 89 -3.90 -9.59 -2.27
CA PHE A 89 -5.18 -9.89 -2.91
C PHE A 89 -5.02 -10.53 -4.29
N ASN A 90 -6.04 -11.25 -4.73
CA ASN A 90 -6.02 -12.04 -5.96
C ASN A 90 -7.22 -11.73 -6.89
N LYS A 91 -7.23 -12.36 -8.06
CA LYS A 91 -8.30 -12.18 -9.06
C LYS A 91 -9.63 -12.78 -8.63
N GLU A 92 -9.59 -13.75 -7.73
CA GLU A 92 -10.76 -14.41 -7.14
C GLU A 92 -11.46 -13.49 -6.11
N GLY A 93 -10.80 -12.40 -5.69
CA GLY A 93 -11.34 -11.41 -4.75
C GLY A 93 -10.99 -11.68 -3.29
N THR A 94 -10.22 -12.72 -3.00
CA THR A 94 -9.62 -12.93 -1.68
C THR A 94 -8.67 -11.78 -1.37
N SER A 95 -8.75 -11.24 -0.16
CA SER A 95 -7.89 -10.16 0.32
C SER A 95 -7.53 -10.43 1.78
N ASN A 96 -6.25 -10.48 2.09
CA ASN A 96 -5.75 -10.72 3.44
C ASN A 96 -4.82 -9.58 3.88
N TYR A 97 -4.85 -9.29 5.18
CA TYR A 97 -3.94 -8.36 5.82
C TYR A 97 -2.92 -9.09 6.68
N LYS A 98 -1.70 -8.57 6.71
CA LYS A 98 -0.68 -8.91 7.70
C LYS A 98 -0.14 -7.60 8.27
N ILE A 99 -0.01 -7.53 9.59
CA ILE A 99 0.63 -6.42 10.28
C ILE A 99 1.88 -6.98 10.94
N LYS A 100 3.03 -6.40 10.65
CA LYS A 100 4.34 -6.87 11.13
C LYS A 100 5.03 -5.75 11.92
N SER A 101 5.89 -6.15 12.84
CA SER A 101 6.84 -5.28 13.52
C SER A 101 8.00 -4.90 12.62
N GLU A 102 8.90 -4.06 13.11
CA GLU A 102 10.15 -3.69 12.44
C GLU A 102 11.05 -4.89 12.08
N SER A 103 10.91 -6.01 12.81
CA SER A 103 11.66 -7.25 12.57
C SER A 103 11.09 -8.14 11.44
N GLY A 104 9.91 -7.81 10.92
CA GLY A 104 9.29 -8.48 9.77
C GLY A 104 8.35 -9.63 10.07
#